data_AF-A0ABC9Y3G7-F1
#
_entry.id   AF-A0ABC9Y3G7-F1
#
_cell.length_a   1.000
_cell.length_b   1.000
_cell.length_c   1.000
_cell.angle_alpha   90.00
_cell.angle_beta   90.00
_cell.angle_gamma   90.00
#
_symmetry.space_group_name_H-M   'P 1'
#
loop_
_entity.id
_entity.type
_entity.pdbx_description
1 polymer ?
#
loop_
_entity_poly.entity_id
_entity_poly.type
_entity_poly.pdbx_seq_one_letter_code
_entity_poly.pdbx_strand_id
1 'polypeptide(L)'
;MVEFRILHGRSRAISRITILDFRRGNFGLFKDLLGRIPWVRALEGKGTQESWSVFKHHFLQAQDRCVLKSIKTSKGRRPAWISKELLGKFKGKKEVYRMWKKGVAIWEEYRNVVRECKNATRKAKAPLELKLARDVKDKKKGFFKYMNSKRKTRENVGPLLNEVGALVTEDTEKAELLNAAFASVFAAKASPQESQTLEVGEKVLRKEDFPWLRRIGLENI
;
A
#
# COMPACT_ATOMS: atom_id res chain seq x y z
N MET A 1 32.28 -5.75 -8.84
CA MET A 1 31.34 -6.65 -8.14
C MET A 1 30.42 -5.75 -7.33
N VAL A 2 29.15 -5.67 -7.70
CA VAL A 2 28.22 -4.72 -7.07
C VAL A 2 27.54 -5.40 -5.88
N GLU A 3 27.78 -4.90 -4.67
CA GLU A 3 27.13 -5.40 -3.46
C GLU A 3 25.86 -4.61 -3.15
N PHE A 4 24.71 -5.20 -3.48
CA PHE A 4 23.40 -4.67 -3.07
C PHE A 4 23.00 -5.22 -1.70
N ARG A 5 22.70 -4.34 -0.75
CA ARG A 5 22.13 -4.73 0.55
C ARG A 5 20.66 -4.34 0.63
N ILE A 6 19.81 -5.34 0.85
CA ILE A 6 18.36 -5.16 1.03
C ILE A 6 18.08 -4.85 2.50
N LEU A 7 17.55 -3.66 2.77
CA LEU A 7 17.06 -3.33 4.11
C LEU A 7 15.68 -3.94 4.34
N HIS A 8 15.61 -4.87 5.30
CA HIS A 8 14.35 -5.44 5.79
C HIS A 8 13.68 -4.50 6.78
N GLY A 9 13.20 -3.34 6.29
CA GLY A 9 12.45 -2.37 7.08
C GLY A 9 11.05 -2.89 7.43
N ARG A 10 10.82 -3.34 8.68
CA ARG A 10 9.48 -3.64 9.22
C ARG A 10 8.58 -2.41 9.44
N SER A 11 9.13 -1.22 9.23
CA SER A 11 8.47 0.05 9.50
C SER A 11 7.62 0.47 8.31
N ARG A 12 6.31 0.60 8.55
CA ARG A 12 5.39 1.26 7.63
C ARG A 12 5.82 2.74 7.53
N ALA A 13 6.39 3.15 6.41
CA ALA A 13 6.28 4.54 5.99
C ALA A 13 4.78 4.83 5.83
N ILE A 14 4.19 5.49 6.82
CA ILE A 14 2.84 6.02 6.68
C ILE A 14 3.00 7.14 5.67
N SER A 15 2.66 6.90 4.42
CA SER A 15 2.50 7.98 3.45
C SER A 15 1.37 8.87 3.98
N ARG A 16 1.75 9.93 4.70
CA ARG A 16 0.83 10.99 5.14
C ARG A 16 0.53 11.83 3.91
N ILE A 17 -0.18 11.25 2.96
CA ILE A 17 -0.67 11.98 1.80
C ILE A 17 -1.64 13.03 2.35
N THR A 18 -1.20 14.28 2.36
CA THR A 18 -2.03 15.44 2.65
C THR A 18 -2.97 15.63 1.46
N ILE A 19 -4.27 15.56 1.73
CA ILE A 19 -5.29 15.78 0.70
C ILE A 19 -6.19 16.92 1.13
N LEU A 20 -6.41 17.83 0.19
CA LEU A 20 -7.34 18.94 0.34
C LEU A 20 -8.76 18.40 0.61
N ASP A 21 -9.32 18.76 1.76
CA ASP A 21 -10.68 18.37 2.13
C ASP A 21 -11.71 19.39 1.67
N PHE A 22 -12.08 19.29 0.39
CA PHE A 22 -13.07 20.18 -0.21
C PHE A 22 -14.45 20.10 0.46
N ARG A 23 -14.78 19.03 1.19
CA ARG A 23 -16.08 18.94 1.90
C ARG A 23 -16.18 19.93 3.05
N ARG A 24 -15.04 20.34 3.62
CA ARG A 24 -14.96 21.25 4.76
C ARG A 24 -14.35 22.60 4.38
N GLY A 25 -14.21 22.88 3.09
CA GLY A 25 -13.66 24.14 2.60
C GLY A 25 -14.64 25.30 2.77
N ASN A 26 -14.14 26.48 3.12
CA ASN A 26 -14.95 27.69 3.14
C ASN A 26 -15.03 28.28 1.72
N PHE A 27 -16.06 27.89 0.96
CA PHE A 27 -16.25 28.36 -0.41
C PHE A 27 -16.69 29.82 -0.51
N GLY A 28 -17.27 30.39 0.55
CA GLY A 28 -17.59 31.82 0.61
C GLY A 28 -16.31 32.66 0.60
N LEU A 29 -15.41 32.38 1.53
CA LEU A 29 -14.07 32.99 1.60
C LEU A 29 -13.29 32.79 0.28
N PHE A 30 -13.42 31.61 -0.33
CA PHE A 30 -12.75 31.29 -1.59
C PHE A 30 -13.22 32.19 -2.75
N LYS A 31 -14.53 32.38 -2.87
CA LYS A 31 -15.12 33.28 -3.87
C LYS A 31 -14.71 34.74 -3.61
N ASP A 32 -14.74 35.18 -2.36
CA ASP A 32 -14.36 36.55 -1.99
C ASP A 32 -12.90 36.84 -2.30
N LEU A 33 -11.99 35.91 -1.99
CA LEU A 33 -10.56 36.06 -2.27
C LEU A 33 -10.27 36.15 -3.77
N LEU A 34 -10.96 35.38 -4.61
CA LEU A 34 -10.81 35.46 -6.06
C LEU A 34 -11.52 36.68 -6.65
N GLY A 35 -12.64 37.11 -6.08
CA GLY A 35 -13.40 38.28 -6.52
C GLY A 35 -12.70 39.61 -6.24
N ARG A 36 -11.85 39.66 -5.20
CA ARG A 36 -11.05 40.86 -4.85
C ARG A 36 -9.85 41.10 -5.76
N ILE A 37 -9.49 40.14 -6.61
CA ILE A 37 -8.31 40.26 -7.47
C ILE A 37 -8.69 41.12 -8.70
N PRO A 38 -7.93 42.19 -8.99
CA PRO A 38 -8.16 43.01 -10.18
C PRO A 38 -7.63 42.28 -11.42
N TRP A 39 -8.37 41.26 -11.88
CA TRP A 39 -7.96 40.37 -12.97
C TRP A 39 -7.54 41.09 -14.25
N VAL A 40 -8.22 42.19 -14.57
CA VAL A 40 -7.91 43.02 -15.75
C VAL A 40 -6.46 43.50 -15.71
N ARG A 41 -6.01 44.07 -14.58
CA ARG A 41 -4.62 44.52 -14.41
C ARG A 41 -3.65 43.35 -14.21
N ALA A 42 -4.10 42.29 -13.55
CA ALA A 42 -3.26 41.12 -13.26
C ALA A 42 -2.87 40.34 -14.52
N LEU A 43 -3.69 40.41 -15.57
CA LEU A 43 -3.53 39.71 -16.85
C LEU A 43 -3.13 40.63 -18.01
N GLU A 44 -3.07 41.94 -17.79
CA GLU A 44 -2.71 42.92 -18.81
C GLU A 44 -1.28 42.70 -19.32
N GLY A 45 -1.11 42.69 -20.65
CA GLY A 45 0.18 42.54 -21.30
C GLY A 45 0.82 41.15 -21.21
N LYS A 46 0.14 40.15 -20.64
CA LYS A 46 0.68 38.80 -20.45
C LYS A 46 0.27 37.84 -21.56
N GLY A 47 1.20 36.99 -21.97
CA GLY A 47 0.90 35.89 -22.88
C GLY A 47 -0.07 34.86 -22.26
N THR A 48 -0.62 33.96 -23.07
CA THR A 48 -1.56 32.93 -22.60
C THR A 48 -1.01 32.08 -21.46
N GLN A 49 0.26 31.67 -21.55
CA GLN A 49 0.92 30.82 -20.56
C GLN A 49 1.22 31.57 -19.24
N GLU A 50 1.62 32.83 -19.35
CA GLU A 50 1.88 33.68 -18.19
C GLU A 50 0.59 34.02 -17.46
N SER A 51 -0.45 34.37 -18.21
CA SER A 51 -1.81 34.58 -17.69
C SER A 51 -2.34 33.36 -16.94
N TRP A 52 -2.15 32.17 -17.51
CA TRP A 52 -2.52 30.91 -16.85
C TRP A 52 -1.73 30.64 -15.57
N SER A 53 -0.44 30.97 -15.55
CA SER A 53 0.41 30.80 -14.37
C SER A 53 0.01 31.74 -13.23
N VAL A 54 -0.33 32.99 -13.56
CA VAL A 54 -0.86 33.99 -12.61
C VAL A 54 -2.20 33.55 -12.04
N PHE A 55 -3.10 33.07 -12.90
CA PHE A 55 -4.38 32.52 -12.46
C PHE A 55 -4.18 31.33 -11.50
N LYS A 56 -3.36 30.34 -11.89
CA LYS A 56 -3.03 29.18 -11.06
C LYS A 56 -2.46 29.60 -9.70
N HIS A 57 -1.55 30.57 -9.69
CA HIS A 57 -0.94 31.05 -8.46
C HIS A 57 -1.99 31.57 -7.48
N HIS A 58 -2.86 32.48 -7.92
CA HIS A 58 -3.91 33.03 -7.08
C HIS A 58 -4.96 32.00 -6.67
N PHE A 59 -5.31 31.09 -7.57
CA PHE A 59 -6.22 30.00 -7.29
C PHE A 59 -5.69 29.05 -6.21
N LEU A 60 -4.43 28.63 -6.31
CA LEU A 60 -3.77 27.76 -5.34
C LEU A 60 -3.57 28.48 -4.00
N GLN A 61 -3.25 29.78 -4.03
CA GLN A 61 -3.15 30.60 -2.82
C GLN A 61 -4.50 30.72 -2.09
N ALA A 62 -5.59 30.96 -2.82
CA ALA A 62 -6.94 30.97 -2.26
C ALA A 62 -7.32 29.57 -1.73
N GLN A 63 -6.95 28.52 -2.46
CA GLN A 63 -7.24 27.13 -2.08
C GLN A 63 -6.56 26.76 -0.77
N ASP A 64 -5.28 27.12 -0.60
CA ASP A 64 -4.53 26.84 0.63
C ASP A 64 -5.10 27.57 1.87
N ARG A 65 -5.70 28.75 1.68
CA ARG A 65 -6.36 29.50 2.76
C ARG A 65 -7.76 28.99 3.09
N CYS A 66 -8.48 28.47 2.10
CA CYS A 66 -9.90 28.11 2.23
C CYS A 66 -10.14 26.62 2.49
N VAL A 67 -9.21 25.76 2.06
CA VAL A 67 -9.38 24.31 2.10
C VAL A 67 -8.41 23.71 3.11
N LEU A 68 -8.95 23.19 4.21
CA LEU A 68 -8.16 22.49 5.20
C LEU A 68 -7.46 21.27 4.55
N LYS A 69 -6.15 21.18 4.73
CA LYS A 69 -5.37 19.99 4.38
C LYS A 69 -5.70 18.90 5.39
N SER A 70 -6.53 17.95 5.00
CA SER A 70 -6.80 16.79 5.85
C SER A 70 -5.69 15.77 5.68
N ILE A 71 -5.23 15.21 6.80
CA ILE A 71 -4.49 13.96 6.75
C ILE A 71 -5.51 12.90 6.37
N LYS A 72 -5.31 12.24 5.21
CA LYS A 72 -6.11 11.07 4.87
C LYS A 72 -5.85 9.99 5.92
N THR A 73 -6.65 9.95 6.97
CA THR A 73 -6.85 8.71 7.71
C THR A 73 -7.68 7.86 6.78
N SER A 74 -7.06 6.99 5.99
CA SER A 74 -7.80 5.89 5.39
C SER A 74 -8.36 5.10 6.56
N LYS A 75 -9.58 5.43 6.99
CA LYS A 75 -10.40 4.52 7.77
C LYS A 75 -10.64 3.38 6.81
N GLY A 76 -9.74 2.41 6.81
CA GLY A 76 -9.77 1.27 5.91
C GLY A 76 -11.19 0.69 5.97
N ARG A 77 -11.75 0.38 4.80
CA ARG A 77 -13.10 -0.18 4.72
C ARG A 77 -13.17 -1.35 5.71
N ARG A 78 -14.07 -1.22 6.68
CA ARG A 78 -14.25 -2.23 7.72
C ARG A 78 -14.50 -3.57 7.03
N PRO A 79 -13.69 -4.61 7.31
CA PRO A 79 -13.95 -5.93 6.77
C PRO A 79 -15.35 -6.40 7.16
N ALA A 80 -16.07 -7.02 6.21
CA ALA A 80 -17.47 -7.42 6.38
C ALA A 80 -17.70 -8.38 7.56
N TRP A 81 -16.66 -9.11 7.99
CA TRP A 81 -16.73 -10.04 9.12
C TRP A 81 -16.63 -9.39 10.50
N ILE A 82 -16.34 -8.08 10.63
CA ILE A 82 -16.22 -7.43 11.94
C ILE A 82 -17.62 -6.96 12.40
N SER A 83 -18.20 -7.61 13.40
CA SER A 83 -19.46 -7.18 14.05
C SER A 83 -19.23 -6.11 15.15
N LYS A 84 -20.28 -5.38 15.57
CA LYS A 84 -20.19 -4.41 16.68
C LYS A 84 -19.77 -5.10 17.98
N GLU A 85 -20.25 -6.31 18.23
CA GLU A 85 -19.89 -7.14 19.39
C GLU A 85 -18.40 -7.48 19.41
N LEU A 86 -17.82 -7.89 18.28
CA LEU A 86 -16.39 -8.22 18.19
C LEU A 86 -15.51 -7.00 18.48
N LEU A 87 -15.97 -5.80 18.09
CA LEU A 87 -15.29 -4.56 18.42
C LEU A 87 -15.34 -4.26 19.92
N GLY A 88 -16.46 -4.59 20.59
CA GLY A 88 -16.58 -4.56 22.04
C GLY A 88 -15.53 -5.45 22.71
N LYS A 89 -15.39 -6.69 22.25
CA LYS A 89 -14.35 -7.63 22.74
C LYS A 89 -12.94 -7.10 22.54
N PHE A 90 -12.64 -6.46 21.40
CA PHE A 90 -11.33 -5.83 21.17
C PHE A 90 -11.07 -4.63 22.10
N LYS A 91 -12.09 -3.83 22.40
CA LYS A 91 -11.98 -2.74 23.39
C LYS A 91 -11.75 -3.29 24.80
N GLY A 92 -12.51 -4.30 25.22
CA GLY A 92 -12.34 -4.99 26.50
C GLY A 92 -10.93 -5.57 26.65
N LYS A 93 -10.43 -6.26 25.62
CA LYS A 93 -9.03 -6.74 25.59
C LYS A 93 -8.01 -5.62 25.78
N LYS A 94 -8.22 -4.46 25.16
CA LYS A 94 -7.32 -3.31 25.28
C LYS A 94 -7.35 -2.73 26.70
N GLU A 95 -8.51 -2.75 27.34
CA GLU A 95 -8.68 -2.30 28.72
C GLU A 95 -7.97 -3.23 29.70
N VAL A 96 -8.20 -4.54 29.59
CA VAL A 96 -7.54 -5.54 30.43
C VAL A 96 -6.02 -5.53 30.23
N TYR A 97 -5.54 -5.34 29.00
CA TYR A 97 -4.11 -5.11 28.75
C TYR A 97 -3.57 -3.87 29.48
N ARG A 98 -4.34 -2.77 29.50
CA ARG A 98 -3.95 -1.54 30.20
C ARG A 98 -3.90 -1.74 31.71
N MET A 99 -4.85 -2.48 32.27
CA MET A 99 -4.88 -2.82 33.70
C MET A 99 -3.73 -3.77 34.09
N TRP A 100 -3.48 -4.81 33.28
CA TRP A 100 -2.35 -5.73 33.48
C TRP A 100 -1.00 -4.99 33.41
N LYS A 101 -0.83 -4.09 32.43
CA LYS A 101 0.38 -3.28 32.30
C LYS A 101 0.62 -2.34 33.49
N LYS A 102 -0.45 -1.95 34.19
CA LYS A 102 -0.39 -1.14 35.42
C LYS A 102 -0.27 -1.98 36.70
N GLY A 103 -0.19 -3.32 36.59
CA GLY A 103 -0.09 -4.23 37.74
C GLY A 103 -1.41 -4.47 38.49
N VAL A 104 -2.53 -3.98 37.98
CA VAL A 104 -3.85 -4.09 38.64
C VAL A 104 -4.59 -5.39 38.26
N ALA A 105 -4.33 -5.93 37.08
CA ALA A 105 -4.99 -7.16 36.61
C ALA A 105 -4.05 -8.36 36.58
N ILE A 106 -4.62 -9.53 36.81
CA ILE A 106 -3.90 -10.81 36.84
C ILE A 106 -3.60 -11.24 35.39
N TRP A 107 -2.40 -11.77 35.15
CA TRP A 107 -2.00 -12.24 33.81
C TRP A 107 -2.99 -13.27 33.21
N GLU A 108 -3.59 -14.11 34.04
CA GLU A 108 -4.54 -15.15 33.63
C GLU A 108 -5.83 -14.57 33.03
N GLU A 109 -6.37 -13.50 33.61
CA GLU A 109 -7.54 -12.79 33.11
C GLU A 109 -7.25 -12.19 31.73
N TYR A 110 -6.09 -11.54 31.58
CA TYR A 110 -5.65 -11.05 30.28
C TYR A 110 -5.49 -12.18 29.25
N ARG A 111 -4.87 -13.31 29.64
CA ARG A 111 -4.67 -14.47 28.78
C ARG A 111 -6.00 -15.05 28.30
N ASN A 112 -7.00 -15.13 29.17
CA ASN A 112 -8.33 -15.62 28.83
C ASN A 112 -9.04 -14.69 27.85
N VAL A 113 -9.04 -13.38 28.11
CA VAL A 113 -9.61 -12.36 27.21
C VAL A 113 -8.92 -12.36 25.84
N VAL A 114 -7.61 -12.57 25.79
CA VAL A 114 -6.85 -12.73 24.54
C VAL A 114 -7.34 -13.95 23.75
N ARG A 115 -7.53 -15.10 24.42
CA ARG A 115 -8.00 -16.36 23.80
C ARG A 115 -9.42 -16.21 23.28
N GLU A 116 -10.32 -15.62 24.06
CA GLU A 116 -11.70 -15.37 23.65
C GLU A 116 -11.78 -14.45 22.44
N CYS A 117 -11.02 -13.35 22.43
CA CYS A 117 -10.94 -12.46 21.28
C CYS A 117 -10.42 -13.18 20.02
N LYS A 118 -9.41 -14.05 20.17
CA LYS A 118 -8.88 -14.86 19.06
C LYS A 118 -9.94 -15.81 18.52
N ASN A 119 -10.66 -16.50 19.42
CA ASN A 119 -11.71 -17.45 19.06
C ASN A 119 -12.90 -16.75 18.39
N ALA A 120 -13.35 -15.62 18.94
CA ALA A 120 -14.40 -14.79 18.35
C ALA A 120 -13.99 -14.28 16.95
N THR A 121 -12.73 -13.88 16.78
CA THR A 121 -12.20 -13.47 15.47
C THR A 121 -12.22 -14.62 14.46
N ARG A 122 -11.83 -15.83 14.88
CA ARG A 122 -11.88 -17.03 14.03
C ARG A 122 -13.33 -17.37 13.64
N LYS A 123 -14.25 -17.41 14.61
CA LYS A 123 -15.68 -17.68 14.38
C LYS A 123 -16.31 -16.65 13.44
N ALA A 124 -15.98 -15.38 13.58
CA ALA A 124 -16.53 -14.32 12.73
C ALA A 124 -16.03 -14.38 11.28
N LYS A 125 -14.79 -14.86 11.04
CA LYS A 125 -14.22 -14.99 9.69
C LYS A 125 -14.70 -16.24 8.95
N ALA A 126 -14.93 -17.34 9.66
CA ALA A 126 -15.22 -18.64 9.07
C ALA A 126 -16.37 -18.63 8.04
N PRO A 127 -17.51 -17.92 8.25
CA PRO A 127 -18.58 -17.87 7.25
C PRO A 127 -18.17 -17.19 5.95
N LEU A 128 -17.35 -16.14 6.02
CA LEU A 128 -16.85 -15.43 4.84
C LEU A 128 -15.85 -16.32 4.07
N GLU A 129 -14.93 -16.97 4.78
CA GLU A 129 -13.94 -17.87 4.20
C GLU A 129 -14.61 -19.09 3.54
N LEU A 130 -15.63 -19.65 4.18
CA LEU A 130 -16.41 -20.76 3.65
C LEU A 130 -17.20 -20.37 2.39
N LYS A 131 -17.81 -19.17 2.35
CA LYS A 131 -18.43 -18.65 1.13
C LYS A 131 -17.42 -18.48 0.00
N LEU A 132 -16.25 -17.92 0.30
CA LEU A 132 -15.19 -17.73 -0.69
C LEU A 132 -14.66 -19.07 -1.23
N ALA A 133 -14.55 -20.10 -0.38
CA ALA A 133 -14.11 -21.43 -0.78
C ALA A 133 -15.13 -22.15 -1.68
N ARG A 134 -16.42 -22.03 -1.36
CA ARG A 134 -17.51 -22.60 -2.17
C ARG A 134 -17.59 -21.96 -3.55
N ASP A 135 -17.51 -20.63 -3.59
CA ASP A 135 -17.65 -19.86 -4.83
C ASP A 135 -16.33 -19.78 -5.64
N VAL A 136 -15.29 -20.57 -5.33
CA VAL A 136 -14.00 -20.49 -6.04
C VAL A 136 -14.17 -20.76 -7.53
N LYS A 137 -15.01 -21.73 -7.90
CA LYS A 137 -15.19 -22.13 -9.30
C LYS A 137 -15.80 -21.01 -10.13
N ASP A 138 -16.84 -20.35 -9.60
CA ASP A 138 -17.58 -19.28 -10.30
C ASP A 138 -16.93 -17.89 -10.14
N LYS A 139 -16.38 -17.60 -8.96
CA LYS A 139 -15.88 -16.27 -8.55
C LYS A 139 -14.41 -16.30 -8.12
N LYS A 140 -13.55 -16.87 -8.97
CA LYS A 140 -12.09 -16.95 -8.79
C LYS A 140 -11.45 -15.63 -8.29
N LYS A 141 -11.84 -14.49 -8.88
CA LYS A 141 -11.30 -13.15 -8.49
C LYS A 141 -11.54 -12.81 -7.01
N GLY A 142 -12.67 -13.21 -6.43
CA GLY A 142 -12.99 -12.93 -5.02
C GLY A 142 -12.06 -13.67 -4.05
N PHE A 143 -11.78 -14.94 -4.34
CA PHE A 143 -10.86 -15.77 -3.56
C PHE A 143 -9.42 -15.26 -3.62
N PHE A 144 -8.89 -15.00 -4.82
CA PHE A 144 -7.53 -14.47 -4.97
C PHE A 144 -7.37 -13.08 -4.35
N LYS A 145 -8.40 -12.22 -4.44
CA LYS A 145 -8.42 -10.94 -3.72
C LYS A 145 -8.34 -11.12 -2.20
N TYR A 146 -9.08 -12.09 -1.65
CA TYR A 146 -9.01 -12.40 -0.22
C TYR A 146 -7.63 -12.93 0.17
N MET A 147 -7.08 -13.89 -0.57
CA MET A 147 -5.73 -14.42 -0.37
C MET A 147 -4.66 -13.32 -0.41
N ASN A 148 -4.67 -12.48 -1.44
CA ASN A 148 -3.73 -11.38 -1.59
C ASN A 148 -3.86 -10.36 -0.45
N SER A 149 -5.08 -10.12 0.06
CA SER A 149 -5.28 -9.27 1.25
C SER A 149 -4.72 -9.86 2.55
N LYS A 150 -4.43 -11.17 2.60
CA LYS A 150 -3.81 -11.85 3.74
C LYS A 150 -2.31 -12.00 3.61
N ARG A 151 -1.77 -11.94 2.39
CA ARG A 151 -0.33 -11.93 2.16
C ARG A 151 0.26 -10.68 2.82
N LYS A 152 1.27 -10.88 3.68
CA LYS A 152 1.92 -9.79 4.44
C LYS A 152 2.93 -9.00 3.59
N THR A 153 3.34 -9.56 2.47
CA THR A 153 4.31 -8.99 1.54
C THR A 153 3.58 -8.01 0.64
N ARG A 154 4.01 -6.74 0.64
CA ARG A 154 3.76 -5.89 -0.52
C ARG A 154 4.70 -6.38 -1.60
N GLU A 155 4.20 -6.48 -2.82
CA GLU A 155 5.01 -6.82 -4.02
C GLU A 155 6.09 -5.76 -4.30
N ASN A 156 6.12 -4.66 -3.53
CA ASN A 156 7.10 -3.60 -3.66
C ASN A 156 8.46 -4.05 -3.13
N VAL A 157 9.47 -3.89 -3.97
CA VAL A 157 10.87 -3.99 -3.60
C VAL A 157 11.15 -2.99 -2.48
N GLY A 158 11.70 -3.49 -1.36
CA GLY A 158 12.11 -2.65 -0.23
C GLY A 158 13.21 -1.66 -0.64
N PRO A 159 13.56 -0.70 0.22
CA PRO A 159 14.67 0.22 -0.05
C PRO A 159 15.95 -0.56 -0.38
N LEU A 160 16.61 -0.15 -1.46
CA LEU A 160 17.88 -0.72 -1.93
C LEU A 160 19.02 0.22 -1.56
N LEU A 161 20.23 -0.31 -1.39
CA LEU A 161 21.44 0.48 -1.31
C LEU A 161 22.13 0.47 -2.67
N ASN A 162 22.52 1.65 -3.16
CA ASN A 162 23.35 1.74 -4.35
C ASN A 162 24.83 1.47 -4.02
N GLU A 163 25.69 1.49 -5.04
CA GLU A 163 27.14 1.28 -4.92
C GLU A 163 27.83 2.25 -3.94
N VAL A 164 27.27 3.45 -3.77
CA VAL A 164 27.78 4.52 -2.90
C VAL A 164 27.24 4.38 -1.46
N GLY A 165 26.44 3.36 -1.17
CA GLY A 165 25.81 3.15 0.13
C GLY A 165 24.64 4.10 0.42
N ALA A 166 24.14 4.83 -0.59
CA ALA A 166 22.97 5.70 -0.46
C ALA A 166 21.66 4.90 -0.59
N LEU A 167 20.66 5.34 0.16
CA LEU A 167 19.35 4.67 0.23
C LEU A 167 18.46 5.07 -0.95
N VAL A 168 18.22 4.11 -1.83
CA VAL A 168 17.30 4.26 -2.96
C VAL A 168 15.89 3.88 -2.51
N THR A 169 15.01 4.86 -2.45
CA THR A 169 13.60 4.67 -2.03
C THR A 169 12.60 4.86 -3.16
N GLU A 170 12.99 5.58 -4.23
CA GLU A 170 12.15 5.83 -5.40
C GLU A 170 12.09 4.60 -6.31
N ASP A 171 10.91 4.32 -6.89
CA ASP A 171 10.67 3.12 -7.70
C ASP A 171 11.39 3.16 -9.06
N THR A 172 11.58 4.36 -9.63
CA THR A 172 12.33 4.62 -10.88
C THR A 172 13.81 4.28 -10.71
N GLU A 173 14.44 4.88 -9.71
CA GLU A 173 15.85 4.63 -9.36
C GLU A 173 16.09 3.16 -9.00
N LYS A 174 15.14 2.51 -8.29
CA LYS A 174 15.20 1.07 -8.02
C LYS A 174 15.19 0.23 -9.30
N ALA A 175 14.35 0.58 -10.27
CA ALA A 175 14.26 -0.14 -11.53
C ALA A 175 15.53 0.03 -12.37
N GLU A 176 16.08 1.25 -12.44
CA GLU A 176 17.34 1.53 -13.14
C GLU A 176 18.52 0.78 -12.52
N LEU A 177 18.61 0.76 -11.18
CA LEU A 177 19.66 0.04 -10.46
C LEU A 177 19.61 -1.47 -10.72
N LEU A 178 18.42 -2.06 -10.67
CA LEU A 178 18.22 -3.48 -10.96
C LEU A 178 18.50 -3.81 -12.43
N ASN A 179 18.12 -2.92 -13.35
CA ASN A 179 18.37 -3.11 -14.78
C ASN A 179 19.87 -3.02 -15.10
N ALA A 180 20.59 -2.06 -14.52
CA ALA A 180 22.04 -1.92 -14.68
C ALA A 180 22.79 -3.14 -14.12
N ALA A 181 22.37 -3.63 -12.95
CA ALA A 181 22.91 -4.86 -12.37
C ALA A 181 22.69 -6.07 -13.29
N PHE A 182 21.48 -6.22 -13.82
CA PHE A 182 21.16 -7.28 -14.77
C PHE A 182 22.04 -7.18 -16.02
N ALA A 183 22.13 -6.02 -16.66
CA ALA A 183 22.96 -5.79 -17.84
C ALA A 183 24.45 -6.11 -17.58
N SER A 184 24.97 -5.75 -16.39
CA SER A 184 26.36 -6.04 -16.01
C SER A 184 26.68 -7.53 -15.97
N VAL A 185 25.74 -8.37 -15.52
CA VAL A 185 25.90 -9.84 -15.50
C VAL A 185 26.00 -10.42 -16.91
N PHE A 186 25.33 -9.82 -17.89
CA PHE A 186 25.37 -10.27 -19.29
C PHE A 186 26.49 -9.62 -20.11
N ALA A 187 26.95 -8.43 -19.75
CA ALA A 187 28.05 -7.75 -20.42
C ALA A 187 29.41 -8.46 -20.22
N ALA A 188 29.60 -9.19 -19.12
CA ALA A 188 30.84 -9.89 -18.82
C ALA A 188 31.12 -11.12 -19.70
N LYS A 189 30.17 -11.54 -20.56
CA LYS A 189 30.32 -12.71 -21.45
C LYS A 189 30.32 -12.38 -22.94
N ALA A 190 30.21 -11.12 -23.33
CA ALA A 190 30.30 -10.74 -24.73
C ALA A 190 31.77 -10.57 -25.15
N SER A 191 32.50 -11.68 -25.30
CA SER A 191 33.48 -11.75 -26.39
C SER A 191 32.72 -11.66 -27.72
N PRO A 192 33.20 -10.95 -28.75
CA PRO A 192 32.49 -10.85 -30.01
C PRO A 192 32.53 -12.20 -30.72
N GLN A 193 31.49 -13.01 -30.58
CA GLN A 193 31.18 -14.06 -31.55
C GLN A 193 29.69 -14.03 -31.88
N GLU A 194 29.48 -13.64 -33.14
CA GLU A 194 28.41 -13.95 -34.08
C GLU A 194 27.04 -14.39 -33.54
N SER A 195 26.06 -13.60 -33.96
CA SER A 195 24.65 -13.89 -34.18
C SER A 195 24.28 -15.37 -34.22
N GLN A 196 23.54 -15.84 -33.22
CA GLN A 196 22.59 -16.92 -33.42
C GLN A 196 21.22 -16.54 -32.84
N THR A 197 20.29 -16.35 -33.77
CA THR A 197 18.85 -16.33 -33.54
C THR A 197 18.46 -17.58 -32.75
N LEU A 198 17.89 -17.41 -31.55
CA LEU A 198 17.29 -18.51 -30.80
C LEU A 198 15.81 -18.25 -30.60
N GLU A 199 15.03 -19.14 -31.21
CA GLU A 199 13.58 -19.17 -31.22
C GLU A 199 12.99 -19.21 -29.82
N VAL A 200 11.84 -18.53 -29.67
CA VAL A 200 11.01 -18.53 -28.46
C VAL A 200 10.39 -19.91 -28.29
N GLY A 201 11.07 -20.78 -27.55
CA GLY A 201 10.47 -22.02 -27.04
C GLY A 201 9.61 -21.71 -25.81
N GLU A 202 8.28 -21.79 -25.96
CA GLU A 202 7.35 -21.81 -24.82
C GLU A 202 7.69 -22.96 -23.88
N LYS A 203 8.33 -22.66 -22.74
CA LYS A 203 8.46 -23.62 -21.65
C LYS A 203 7.13 -23.68 -20.88
N VAL A 204 6.30 -24.65 -21.24
CA VAL A 204 5.14 -25.09 -20.46
C VAL A 204 5.63 -25.54 -19.08
N LEU A 205 5.34 -24.75 -18.04
CA LEU A 205 5.61 -25.10 -16.64
C LEU A 205 4.83 -26.39 -16.29
N ARG A 206 5.52 -27.38 -15.72
CA ARG A 206 4.93 -28.67 -15.32
C ARG A 206 4.58 -28.63 -13.83
N LYS A 207 3.67 -29.52 -13.40
CA LYS A 207 3.19 -29.61 -12.01
C LYS A 207 4.31 -29.78 -10.97
N GLU A 208 5.47 -30.32 -11.38
CA GLU A 208 6.63 -30.50 -10.49
C GLU A 208 7.26 -29.18 -10.01
N ASP A 209 7.00 -28.06 -10.70
CA ASP A 209 7.56 -26.74 -10.37
C ASP A 209 6.94 -26.07 -9.13
N PHE A 210 5.92 -26.70 -8.52
CA PHE A 210 5.20 -26.15 -7.36
C PHE A 210 5.18 -27.10 -6.15
N PRO A 211 6.29 -27.22 -5.39
CA PRO A 211 6.42 -28.13 -4.25
C PRO A 211 5.44 -27.87 -3.10
N TRP A 212 4.81 -26.70 -3.07
CA TRP A 212 3.83 -26.32 -2.04
C TRP A 212 2.43 -26.90 -2.27
N LEU A 213 2.13 -27.46 -3.45
CA LEU A 213 0.89 -28.19 -3.70
C LEU A 213 0.79 -29.44 -2.81
N ARG A 214 1.92 -30.10 -2.54
CA ARG A 214 2.05 -31.20 -1.57
C ARG A 214 1.67 -30.78 -0.15
N ARG A 215 1.83 -29.50 0.19
CA ARG A 215 1.60 -28.97 1.54
C ARG A 215 0.12 -28.65 1.83
N ILE A 216 -0.72 -28.62 0.80
CA ILE A 216 -2.14 -28.23 0.89
C ILE A 216 -3.08 -29.44 0.70
N GLY A 217 -2.54 -30.64 0.41
CA GLY A 217 -3.33 -31.87 0.33
C GLY A 217 -4.31 -31.92 -0.85
N LEU A 218 -3.98 -31.25 -1.96
CA LEU A 218 -4.76 -31.23 -3.19
C LEU A 218 -4.02 -31.99 -4.31
N GLU A 219 -3.72 -33.26 -4.08
CA GLU A 219 -3.05 -34.08 -5.11
C GLU A 219 -4.02 -34.68 -6.15
N ASN A 220 -5.33 -34.69 -5.89
CA ASN A 220 -6.32 -35.21 -6.83
C ASN A 220 -7.56 -34.31 -6.94
N ILE A 221 -7.46 -33.25 -7.74
CA ILE A 221 -8.56 -32.58 -8.46
C ILE A 221 -8.06 -32.19 -9.85
#